data_AF-A0A165Y5J9-F1
#
_entry.id   AF-A0A165Y5J9-F1
#
_cell.length_a   1.000
_cell.length_b   1.000
_cell.length_c   1.000
_cell.angle_alpha   90.00
_cell.angle_beta   90.00
_cell.angle_gamma   90.00
#
_symmetry.space_group_name_H-M   'P 1'
#
loop_
_entity.id
_entity.type
_entity.pdbx_description
1 polymer ?
#
loop_
_entity_poly.entity_id
_entity_poly.type
_entity_poly.pdbx_seq_one_letter_code
_entity_poly.pdbx_strand_id
1 'polypeptide(L)'
;RISLPSWVDPGPKQFGRAGQGKIKADQWRTIGTILLPLVLIHQWAVDGDRYDPFREALLANFLSLVAAVNLVSLKSTSEDRIRRILDHLERYGRGLVLLLPNYDVPSSLHQSFHLPDILRTFGPAAGWWSFPFERYNGIMRNFPHNGRPGEC
;
A
#
# COMPACT_ATOMS: atom_id res chain seq x y z
N ARG A 1 12.18 -19.52 -0.10
CA ARG A 1 11.44 -19.22 1.15
C ARG A 1 11.71 -17.76 1.50
N ILE A 2 10.68 -16.92 1.65
CA ILE A 2 10.85 -15.50 2.03
C ILE A 2 10.92 -15.41 3.57
N SER A 3 11.95 -14.78 4.09
CA SER A 3 12.11 -14.46 5.52
C SER A 3 11.96 -12.96 5.74
N LEU A 4 11.02 -12.55 6.59
CA LEU A 4 10.80 -11.13 6.94
C LEU A 4 11.42 -10.80 8.32
N PRO A 5 11.88 -9.56 8.53
CA PRO A 5 12.28 -9.08 9.86
C PRO A 5 11.11 -9.13 10.85
N SER A 6 11.41 -9.30 12.15
CA SER A 6 10.40 -9.44 13.22
C SER A 6 9.47 -8.23 13.39
N TRP A 7 9.86 -7.06 12.89
CA TRP A 7 9.09 -5.82 12.95
C TRP A 7 8.16 -5.60 11.76
N VAL A 8 8.18 -6.49 10.76
CA VAL A 8 7.28 -6.49 9.61
C VAL A 8 6.19 -7.54 9.84
N ASP A 9 4.93 -7.12 9.98
CA ASP A 9 3.80 -8.06 10.00
C ASP A 9 3.60 -8.63 8.58
N PRO A 10 3.85 -9.94 8.35
CA PRO A 10 3.65 -10.58 7.05
C PRO A 10 2.18 -10.61 6.61
N GLY A 11 1.25 -10.30 7.51
CA GLY A 11 -0.18 -10.51 7.30
C GLY A 11 -0.58 -11.98 7.48
N PRO A 12 -1.86 -12.32 7.25
CA PRO A 12 -2.36 -13.67 7.43
C PRO A 12 -1.72 -14.66 6.45
N LYS A 13 -1.25 -15.80 6.96
CA LYS A 13 -0.56 -16.86 6.19
C LYS A 13 -1.37 -17.43 5.00
N GLN A 14 -2.69 -17.21 4.96
CA GLN A 14 -3.60 -17.69 3.91
C GLN A 14 -4.46 -16.55 3.32
N PHE A 15 -3.82 -15.44 2.98
CA PHE A 15 -4.43 -14.33 2.25
C PHE A 15 -5.14 -14.84 0.96
N GLY A 16 -6.41 -14.45 0.77
CA GLY A 16 -7.24 -14.85 -0.38
C GLY A 16 -8.24 -15.99 -0.15
N ARG A 17 -8.29 -16.59 1.05
CA ARG A 17 -9.31 -17.59 1.45
C ARG A 17 -10.41 -16.98 2.31
N ALA A 18 -11.65 -17.40 2.11
CA ALA A 18 -12.79 -16.98 2.92
C ALA A 18 -12.58 -17.32 4.41
N GLY A 19 -13.04 -16.44 5.31
CA GLY A 19 -13.06 -16.69 6.77
C GLY A 19 -11.84 -16.22 7.58
N GLN A 20 -10.86 -15.55 6.99
CA GLN A 20 -9.59 -15.20 7.67
C GLN A 20 -9.56 -13.82 8.37
N GLY A 21 -10.72 -13.22 8.63
CA GLY A 21 -10.83 -11.90 9.27
C GLY A 21 -10.52 -10.73 8.34
N LYS A 22 -10.59 -9.50 8.87
CA LYS A 22 -10.31 -8.27 8.12
C LYS A 22 -8.81 -8.00 8.11
N ILE A 23 -8.28 -7.71 6.92
CA ILE A 23 -6.89 -7.33 6.73
C ILE A 23 -6.73 -5.87 7.15
N LYS A 24 -5.77 -5.61 8.02
CA LYS A 24 -5.47 -4.26 8.50
C LYS A 24 -4.68 -3.48 7.45
N ALA A 25 -4.71 -2.16 7.54
CA ALA A 25 -4.11 -1.32 6.51
C ALA A 25 -2.57 -1.46 6.48
N ASP A 26 -1.92 -1.72 7.62
CA ASP A 26 -0.48 -2.00 7.71
C ASP A 26 -0.10 -3.33 7.02
N GLN A 27 -0.95 -4.36 7.17
CA GLN A 27 -0.81 -5.65 6.48
C GLN A 27 -0.96 -5.49 4.97
N TRP A 28 -1.95 -4.71 4.52
CA TRP A 28 -2.11 -4.37 3.10
C TRP A 28 -0.86 -3.70 2.54
N ARG A 29 -0.24 -2.80 3.32
CA ARG A 29 1.00 -2.15 2.92
C ARG A 29 2.14 -3.16 2.77
N THR A 30 2.38 -4.03 3.76
CA THR A 30 3.44 -5.08 3.64
C THR A 30 3.22 -5.97 2.42
N ILE A 31 2.00 -6.45 2.23
CA ILE A 31 1.65 -7.33 1.11
C ILE A 31 1.90 -6.59 -0.21
N GLY A 32 1.40 -5.37 -0.33
CA GLY A 32 1.48 -4.57 -1.55
C GLY A 32 2.88 -4.07 -1.89
N THR A 33 3.69 -3.66 -0.91
CA THR A 33 4.98 -3.00 -1.19
C THR A 33 6.20 -3.90 -1.02
N ILE A 34 6.03 -5.10 -0.43
CA ILE A 34 7.14 -6.03 -0.18
C ILE A 34 6.86 -7.38 -0.84
N LEU A 35 5.78 -8.06 -0.43
CA LEU A 35 5.55 -9.45 -0.85
C LEU A 35 5.17 -9.56 -2.33
N LEU A 36 4.23 -8.74 -2.81
CA LEU A 36 3.82 -8.75 -4.21
C LEU A 36 4.96 -8.37 -5.16
N PRO A 37 5.75 -7.30 -4.94
CA PRO A 37 6.90 -7.00 -5.79
C PRO A 37 7.90 -8.16 -5.85
N LEU A 38 8.24 -8.79 -4.72
CA LEU A 38 9.18 -9.91 -4.70
C LEU A 38 8.69 -11.10 -5.56
N VAL A 39 7.40 -11.43 -5.47
CA VAL A 39 6.83 -12.53 -6.23
C VAL A 39 6.65 -12.16 -7.70
N LEU A 40 6.07 -11.00 -7.99
CA LEU A 40 5.74 -10.58 -9.35
C LEU A 40 6.98 -10.28 -10.19
N ILE A 41 8.05 -9.71 -9.61
CA ILE A 41 9.32 -9.53 -10.32
C ILE A 41 9.87 -10.89 -10.75
N HIS A 42 9.90 -11.87 -9.85
CA HIS A 42 10.43 -13.20 -10.18
C HIS A 42 9.58 -13.92 -11.24
N GLN A 43 8.26 -13.69 -11.25
CA GLN A 43 7.36 -14.36 -12.19
C GLN A 43 7.26 -13.64 -13.54
N TRP A 44 7.27 -12.31 -13.58
CA TRP A 44 6.84 -11.51 -14.75
C TRP A 44 7.94 -10.59 -15.34
N ALA A 45 9.09 -10.44 -14.68
CA ALA A 45 10.21 -9.73 -15.29
C ALA A 45 10.78 -10.53 -16.48
N VAL A 46 11.64 -9.89 -17.28
CA VAL A 46 12.46 -10.57 -18.28
C VAL A 46 13.20 -11.73 -17.60
N ASP A 47 13.17 -12.90 -18.22
CA ASP A 47 13.68 -14.18 -17.70
C ASP A 47 12.91 -14.79 -16.50
N GLY A 48 11.73 -14.25 -16.17
CA GLY A 48 10.85 -14.80 -15.14
C GLY A 48 10.07 -16.04 -15.60
N ASP A 49 9.68 -16.90 -14.64
CA ASP A 49 9.00 -18.19 -14.89
C ASP A 49 7.75 -18.10 -15.77
N ARG A 50 7.06 -16.95 -15.71
CA ARG A 50 5.78 -16.69 -16.39
C ARG A 50 5.83 -15.39 -17.16
N TYR A 51 6.98 -15.07 -17.72
CA TYR A 51 7.20 -13.88 -18.54
C TYR A 51 6.24 -13.85 -19.73
N ASP A 52 5.59 -12.71 -19.91
CA ASP A 52 5.02 -12.27 -21.19
C ASP A 52 5.04 -10.74 -21.26
N PRO A 53 5.08 -10.12 -22.46
CA PRO A 53 5.21 -8.67 -22.59
C PRO A 53 4.09 -7.88 -21.90
N PHE A 54 2.88 -8.44 -21.83
CA PHE A 54 1.75 -7.79 -21.18
C PHE A 54 1.90 -7.82 -19.65
N ARG A 55 2.34 -8.94 -19.08
CA ARG A 55 2.66 -9.06 -17.65
C ARG A 55 3.84 -8.22 -17.23
N GLU A 56 4.85 -8.10 -18.09
CA GLU A 56 5.97 -7.18 -17.86
C GLU A 56 5.47 -5.73 -17.78
N ALA A 57 4.60 -5.31 -18.71
CA ALA A 57 4.00 -3.98 -18.69
C ALA A 57 3.11 -3.77 -17.43
N LEU A 58 2.32 -4.76 -17.04
CA LEU A 58 1.55 -4.75 -15.79
C LEU A 58 2.44 -4.65 -14.57
N LEU A 59 3.55 -5.39 -14.53
CA LEU A 59 4.55 -5.32 -13.47
C LEU A 59 5.14 -3.92 -13.38
N ALA A 60 5.59 -3.35 -14.50
CA ALA A 60 6.16 -2.00 -14.53
C ALA A 60 5.15 -0.93 -14.05
N ASN A 61 3.88 -1.09 -14.44
CA ASN A 61 2.80 -0.24 -13.97
C ASN A 61 2.59 -0.36 -12.45
N PHE A 62 2.51 -1.59 -11.95
CA PHE A 62 2.38 -1.88 -10.51
C PHE A 62 3.57 -1.37 -9.69
N LEU A 63 4.79 -1.51 -10.20
CA LEU A 63 6.00 -1.02 -9.52
C LEU A 63 6.02 0.51 -9.44
N SER A 64 5.40 1.23 -10.38
CA SER A 64 5.21 2.67 -10.27
C SER A 64 4.32 3.03 -9.07
N LEU A 65 3.21 2.31 -8.87
CA LEU A 65 2.38 2.48 -7.67
C LEU A 65 3.16 2.19 -6.38
N VAL A 66 3.91 1.09 -6.34
CA VAL A 66 4.72 0.71 -5.18
C VAL A 66 5.77 1.78 -4.86
N ALA A 67 6.41 2.35 -5.88
CA ALA A 67 7.36 3.44 -5.71
C ALA A 67 6.69 4.69 -5.12
N ALA A 68 5.52 5.09 -5.61
CA ALA A 68 4.75 6.20 -5.05
C ALA A 68 4.43 5.97 -3.57
N VAL A 69 3.87 4.80 -3.22
CA VAL A 69 3.52 4.45 -1.83
C VAL A 69 4.74 4.47 -0.91
N ASN A 70 5.87 3.93 -1.38
CA ASN A 70 7.11 3.92 -0.60
C ASN A 70 7.62 5.34 -0.34
N LEU A 71 7.60 6.22 -1.34
CA LEU A 71 8.03 7.62 -1.20
C LEU A 71 7.11 8.42 -0.26
N VAL A 72 5.79 8.27 -0.39
CA VAL A 72 4.78 8.91 0.49
C VAL A 72 4.99 8.48 1.94
N SER A 73 5.36 7.21 2.15
CA SER A 73 5.49 6.65 3.50
C SER A 73 6.79 7.01 4.22
N LEU A 74 7.67 7.79 3.60
CA LEU A 74 8.90 8.26 4.25
C LEU A 74 8.59 9.29 5.32
N LYS A 75 9.43 9.35 6.36
CA LYS A 75 9.28 10.27 7.49
C LYS A 75 9.68 11.73 7.19
N SER A 76 10.09 12.01 5.95
CA SER A 76 10.44 13.34 5.48
C SER A 76 9.76 13.61 4.14
N THR A 77 9.73 14.86 3.71
CA THR A 77 9.24 15.24 2.38
C THR A 77 10.08 16.38 1.83
N SER A 78 10.06 16.53 0.51
CA SER A 78 10.72 17.61 -0.23
C SER A 78 10.00 17.79 -1.56
N GLU A 79 10.14 18.96 -2.20
CA GLU A 79 9.52 19.18 -3.52
C GLU A 79 9.99 18.16 -4.56
N ASP A 80 11.27 17.75 -4.53
CA ASP A 80 11.76 16.67 -5.39
C ASP A 80 11.01 15.36 -5.17
N ARG A 81 10.78 15.00 -3.92
CA ARG A 81 10.05 13.78 -3.56
C ARG A 81 8.60 13.86 -4.00
N ILE A 82 7.96 15.00 -3.78
CA ILE A 82 6.56 15.24 -4.16
C ILE A 82 6.40 15.12 -5.68
N ARG A 83 7.32 15.71 -6.44
CA ARG A 83 7.36 15.56 -7.90
C ARG A 83 7.52 14.10 -8.33
N ARG A 84 8.42 13.34 -7.69
CA ARG A 84 8.60 11.91 -7.98
C ARG A 84 7.37 11.08 -7.65
N ILE A 85 6.68 11.38 -6.54
CA ILE A 85 5.40 10.75 -6.19
C ILE A 85 4.39 10.98 -7.30
N LEU A 86 4.22 12.22 -7.75
CA LEU A 86 3.28 12.56 -8.81
C LEU A 86 3.63 11.86 -10.14
N ASP A 87 4.90 11.87 -10.56
CA ASP A 87 5.35 11.15 -11.76
C ASP A 87 5.02 9.66 -11.69
N HIS A 88 5.24 9.01 -10.55
CA HIS A 88 4.89 7.61 -10.36
C HIS A 88 3.37 7.36 -10.37
N LEU A 89 2.56 8.25 -9.78
CA LEU A 89 1.10 8.16 -9.81
C LEU A 89 0.55 8.36 -11.22
N GLU A 90 1.08 9.31 -11.98
CA GLU A 90 0.70 9.54 -13.37
C GLU A 90 1.02 8.33 -14.26
N ARG A 91 2.22 7.76 -14.11
CA ARG A 91 2.60 6.53 -14.83
C ARG A 91 1.65 5.39 -14.50
N TYR A 92 1.36 5.19 -13.21
CA TYR A 92 0.43 4.16 -12.75
C TYR A 92 -0.98 4.36 -13.33
N GLY A 93 -1.51 5.60 -13.24
CA GLY A 93 -2.86 5.91 -13.71
C GLY A 93 -3.00 5.77 -15.22
N ARG A 94 -2.02 6.26 -15.99
CA ARG A 94 -2.00 6.09 -17.46
C ARG A 94 -1.89 4.62 -17.85
N GLY A 95 -0.96 3.88 -17.22
CA GLY A 95 -0.79 2.46 -17.51
C GLY A 95 -2.00 1.63 -17.10
N LEU A 96 -2.72 2.01 -16.04
CA LEU A 96 -3.97 1.33 -15.66
C LEU A 96 -5.02 1.42 -16.77
N VAL A 97 -5.27 2.63 -17.31
CA VAL A 97 -6.24 2.85 -18.38
C VAL A 97 -5.82 2.15 -19.68
N LEU A 98 -4.52 2.18 -20.01
CA LEU A 98 -4.01 1.58 -21.25
C LEU A 98 -3.97 0.05 -21.21
N LEU A 99 -3.55 -0.54 -20.09
CA LEU A 99 -3.37 -1.98 -19.96
C LEU A 99 -4.67 -2.70 -19.58
N LEU A 100 -5.58 -2.02 -18.88
CA LEU A 100 -6.84 -2.57 -18.38
C LEU A 100 -8.02 -1.66 -18.78
N PRO A 101 -8.36 -1.56 -20.08
CA PRO A 101 -9.35 -0.58 -20.57
C PRO A 101 -10.77 -0.80 -20.05
N ASN A 102 -11.09 -2.01 -19.59
CA ASN A 102 -12.41 -2.36 -19.04
C ASN A 102 -12.42 -2.34 -17.49
N TYR A 103 -11.38 -1.83 -16.85
CA TYR A 103 -11.31 -1.73 -15.40
C TYR A 103 -11.92 -0.41 -14.92
N ASP A 104 -12.94 -0.51 -14.08
CA ASP A 104 -13.53 0.67 -13.44
C ASP A 104 -12.50 1.32 -12.51
N VAL A 105 -12.03 2.50 -12.91
CA VAL A 105 -11.03 3.24 -12.14
C VAL A 105 -11.62 3.64 -10.79
N PRO A 106 -11.04 3.18 -9.67
CA PRO A 106 -11.60 3.45 -8.35
C PRO A 106 -11.38 4.92 -7.98
N SER A 107 -12.36 5.50 -7.26
CA SER A 107 -12.25 6.86 -6.71
C SER A 107 -10.98 7.06 -5.87
N SER A 108 -10.51 6.01 -5.19
CA SER A 108 -9.26 6.04 -4.43
C SER A 108 -8.03 6.41 -5.27
N LEU A 109 -8.00 6.03 -6.56
CA LEU A 109 -6.94 6.46 -7.46
C LEU A 109 -7.00 7.98 -7.67
N HIS A 110 -8.18 8.52 -7.96
CA HIS A 110 -8.36 9.98 -8.05
C HIS A 110 -7.94 10.69 -6.75
N GLN A 111 -8.35 10.17 -5.59
CA GLN A 111 -7.96 10.74 -4.28
C GLN A 111 -6.44 10.77 -4.09
N SER A 112 -5.72 9.76 -4.60
CA SER A 112 -4.26 9.72 -4.49
C SER A 112 -3.55 10.85 -5.24
N PHE A 113 -4.16 11.43 -6.29
CA PHE A 113 -3.60 12.56 -7.02
C PHE A 113 -3.61 13.88 -6.23
N HIS A 114 -4.35 13.95 -5.12
CA HIS A 114 -4.31 15.08 -4.19
C HIS A 114 -3.20 14.96 -3.14
N LEU A 115 -2.52 13.81 -3.04
CA LEU A 115 -1.42 13.60 -2.08
C LEU A 115 -0.29 14.64 -2.19
N PRO A 116 0.16 15.08 -3.38
CA PRO A 116 1.16 16.13 -3.49
C PRO A 116 0.81 17.39 -2.73
N ASP A 117 -0.42 17.89 -2.86
CA ASP A 117 -0.86 19.13 -2.21
C ASP A 117 -1.03 18.96 -0.70
N ILE A 118 -1.53 17.79 -0.28
CA ILE A 118 -1.60 17.42 1.14
C ILE A 118 -0.19 17.37 1.75
N LEU A 119 0.78 16.79 1.05
CA LEU A 119 2.17 16.68 1.52
C LEU A 119 2.88 18.05 1.59
N ARG A 120 2.57 18.98 0.69
CA ARG A 120 3.06 20.37 0.77
C ARG A 120 2.49 21.11 1.97
N THR A 121 1.21 20.89 2.26
CA THR A 121 0.47 21.62 3.30
C THR A 121 0.76 21.09 4.70
N PHE A 122 0.72 19.77 4.88
CA PHE A 122 0.81 19.12 6.19
C PHE A 122 2.16 18.45 6.45
N GLY A 123 3.05 18.45 5.46
CA GLY A 123 4.33 17.76 5.55
C GLY A 123 4.18 16.23 5.41
N PRO A 124 5.17 15.46 5.90
CA PRO A 124 5.25 14.01 5.65
C PRO A 124 4.03 13.24 6.18
N ALA A 125 3.55 12.27 5.40
CA ALA A 125 2.37 11.47 5.75
C ALA A 125 2.48 10.75 7.09
N ALA A 126 3.69 10.36 7.50
CA ALA A 126 3.94 9.73 8.80
C ALA A 126 3.45 10.58 10.01
N GLY A 127 3.32 11.90 9.85
CA GLY A 127 2.82 12.80 10.90
C GLY A 127 1.30 12.82 11.07
N TRP A 128 0.53 12.40 10.06
CA TRP A 128 -0.93 12.55 10.05
C TRP A 128 -1.70 11.32 9.56
N TRP A 129 -1.02 10.26 9.13
CA TRP A 129 -1.66 9.01 8.73
C TRP A 129 -2.36 8.27 9.89
N SER A 130 -3.31 7.38 9.55
CA SER A 130 -4.16 6.73 10.55
C SER A 130 -3.52 5.53 11.28
N PHE A 131 -2.38 5.00 10.82
CA PHE A 131 -1.78 3.77 11.39
C PHE A 131 -1.47 3.84 12.90
N PRO A 132 -0.95 4.96 13.46
CA PRO A 132 -0.73 5.07 14.90
C PRO A 132 -2.03 4.94 15.69
N PHE A 133 -3.13 5.50 15.18
CA PHE A 133 -4.44 5.41 15.81
C PHE A 133 -5.03 4.00 15.70
N GLU A 134 -4.88 3.32 14.56
CA GLU A 134 -5.28 1.91 14.43
C GLU A 134 -4.54 1.00 15.40
N ARG A 135 -3.23 1.23 15.59
CA ARG A 135 -2.43 0.54 16.59
C ARG A 135 -2.96 0.81 18.00
N TYR A 136 -3.27 2.06 18.32
CA TYR A 136 -3.79 2.45 19.63
C TYR A 136 -5.17 1.83 19.89
N ASN A 137 -6.06 1.80 18.89
CA ASN A 137 -7.35 1.11 18.98
C ASN A 137 -7.20 -0.39 19.28
N GLY A 138 -6.16 -1.02 18.73
CA GLY A 138 -5.83 -2.41 19.05
C GLY A 138 -5.40 -2.60 20.51
N ILE A 139 -4.60 -1.68 21.05
CA ILE A 139 -4.19 -1.68 22.46
C ILE A 139 -5.40 -1.43 23.37
N MET A 140 -6.22 -0.42 23.05
CA MET A 140 -7.46 -0.10 23.78
C MET A 140 -8.40 -1.30 23.90
N ARG A 141 -8.56 -2.07 22.81
CA ARG A 141 -9.42 -3.26 22.80
C ARG A 141 -8.96 -4.36 23.75
N ASN A 142 -7.67 -4.37 24.11
CA ASN A 142 -7.08 -5.37 25.00
C ASN A 142 -7.05 -4.91 26.47
N PHE A 143 -7.49 -3.69 26.79
CA PHE A 143 -7.69 -3.31 28.18
C PHE A 143 -8.93 -4.02 28.74
N PRO A 144 -8.85 -4.61 29.94
CA PRO A 144 -10.01 -5.21 30.59
C PRO A 144 -11.00 -4.09 30.91
N HIS A 145 -12.06 -3.98 30.11
CA HIS A 145 -13.23 -3.20 30.50
C HIS A 145 -14.07 -4.05 31.47
N ASN A 146 -14.53 -3.44 32.55
CA ASN A 146 -15.40 -4.04 33.57
C ASN A 146 -16.78 -4.43 32.98
N GLY A 147 -17.02 -4.22 31.68
CA GLY A 147 -18.20 -4.69 30.96
C GLY A 147 -19.51 -4.02 31.40
N ARG A 148 -19.43 -2.96 32.22
CA ARG A 148 -20.58 -2.20 32.69
C ARG A 148 -20.68 -0.90 31.90
N PRO A 149 -21.56 -0.81 30.89
CA PRO A 149 -21.92 0.48 30.33
C PRO A 149 -22.77 1.26 31.34
N GLY A 150 -22.25 2.40 31.82
CA GLY A 150 -23.09 3.47 32.38
C GLY A 150 -23.65 3.28 33.79
N GLU A 151 -22.88 2.79 34.77
CA GLU A 151 -23.22 2.96 36.19
C GLU A 151 -22.33 4.06 36.78
N CYS A 152 -22.93 5.23 37.04
CA CYS A 152 -22.39 6.27 37.91
C CYS A 152 -22.80 6.00 39.35
#